data_AF-A0A7L2Q966-F1
#
_entry.id   AF-A0A7L2Q966-F1
#
_cell.length_a   1.000
_cell.length_b   1.000
_cell.length_c   1.000
_cell.angle_alpha   90.00
_cell.angle_beta   90.00
_cell.angle_gamma   90.00
#
_symmetry.space_group_name_H-M   'P 1'
#
loop_
_entity.id
_entity.type
_entity.pdbx_description
1 polymer ?
#
loop_
_entity_poly.entity_id
_entity_poly.type
_entity_poly.pdbx_seq_one_letter_code
_entity_poly.pdbx_strand_id
1 'polypeptide(L)'
;GWCPLSPAGAQTTQILVEPPWTPAVLWDRVTLTCQGSGIAGATSWYKDGQRLGQQARDHFTVTMNGSYQCYRPGTGLSPPVEVSD
;
A
#
# COMPACT_ATOMS: atom_id res chain seq x y z
N GLY A 1 4.78 -28.71 11.03
CA GLY A 1 5.11 -27.40 11.61
C GLY A 1 3.90 -26.51 11.41
N TRP A 2 3.41 -25.88 12.46
CA TRP A 2 2.25 -25.00 12.38
C TRP A 2 2.75 -23.60 12.07
N CYS A 3 2.34 -23.03 10.93
CA CYS A 3 2.58 -21.62 10.66
C CYS A 3 1.65 -20.82 11.58
N PRO A 4 2.16 -19.99 12.51
CA PRO A 4 1.29 -19.11 13.25
C PRO A 4 0.69 -18.13 12.24
N LEU A 5 -0.62 -18.22 12.04
CA LEU A 5 -1.41 -17.15 11.47
C LEU A 5 -1.08 -15.89 12.27
N SER A 6 -0.50 -14.90 11.59
CA SER A 6 -0.14 -13.62 12.19
C SER A 6 -1.34 -13.04 12.93
N PRO A 7 -1.14 -12.55 14.17
CA PRO A 7 -2.23 -12.18 15.04
C PRO A 7 -2.94 -10.91 14.55
N ALA A 8 -4.24 -10.88 14.83
CA ALA A 8 -5.07 -9.69 14.94
C ALA A 8 -5.21 -8.83 13.67
N GLY A 9 -6.36 -9.00 13.02
CA GLY A 9 -7.04 -7.92 12.32
C GLY A 9 -7.38 -6.79 13.31
N ALA A 10 -6.38 -6.00 13.69
CA ALA A 10 -6.60 -4.61 13.99
C ALA A 10 -6.93 -3.95 12.66
N GLN A 11 -8.07 -3.26 12.57
CA GLN A 11 -8.43 -2.44 11.41
C GLN A 11 -7.34 -1.38 11.23
N THR A 12 -6.26 -1.75 10.57
CA THR A 12 -5.07 -0.95 10.35
C THR A 12 -5.00 -0.65 8.87
N THR A 13 -4.41 0.49 8.53
CA THR A 13 -4.22 0.83 7.13
C THR A 13 -3.36 -0.24 6.47
N GLN A 14 -3.76 -0.78 5.34
CA GLN A 14 -3.03 -1.78 4.58
C GLN A 14 -2.93 -1.34 3.11
N ILE A 15 -1.88 -1.77 2.43
CA ILE A 15 -1.77 -1.61 0.98
C ILE A 15 -2.07 -2.95 0.34
N LEU A 16 -3.08 -2.97 -0.54
CA LEU A 16 -3.36 -4.06 -1.45
C LEU A 16 -2.66 -3.80 -2.77
N VAL A 17 -1.95 -4.79 -3.29
CA VAL A 17 -1.22 -4.71 -4.55
C VAL A 17 -2.01 -5.44 -5.63
N GLU A 18 -2.40 -4.73 -6.69
CA GLU A 18 -3.20 -5.28 -7.78
C GLU A 18 -2.50 -5.06 -9.14
N PRO A 19 -2.28 -6.12 -9.93
CA PRO A 19 -2.50 -7.55 -9.62
C PRO A 19 -1.54 -8.12 -8.55
N PRO A 20 -1.98 -9.11 -7.75
CA PRO A 20 -1.11 -9.79 -6.77
C PRO A 20 -0.04 -10.69 -7.40
N TRP A 21 -0.15 -11.00 -8.70
CA TRP A 21 0.78 -11.83 -9.48
C TRP A 21 1.08 -11.18 -10.84
N THR A 22 1.58 -9.94 -10.88
CA THR A 22 2.07 -9.40 -12.16
C THR A 22 3.28 -10.20 -12.62
N PRO A 23 3.31 -10.72 -13.85
CA PRO A 23 4.53 -11.28 -14.41
C PRO A 23 5.58 -10.18 -14.57
N ALA A 24 6.87 -10.53 -14.46
CA ALA A 24 8.07 -9.71 -14.76
C ALA A 24 7.85 -8.66 -15.86
N VAL A 25 7.20 -9.10 -16.94
CA VAL A 25 6.93 -8.34 -18.17
C VAL A 25 5.89 -7.21 -18.03
N LEU A 26 5.05 -7.22 -16.98
CA LEU A 26 3.95 -6.26 -16.75
C LEU A 26 4.10 -5.45 -15.45
N TRP A 27 5.22 -5.58 -14.71
CA TRP A 27 5.51 -4.75 -13.53
C TRP A 27 5.64 -3.26 -13.83
N ASP A 28 5.62 -2.88 -15.11
CA ASP A 28 5.59 -1.49 -15.57
C ASP A 28 4.45 -0.69 -14.92
N ARG A 29 3.36 -1.34 -14.48
CA ARG A 29 2.23 -0.66 -13.83
C ARG A 29 1.54 -1.50 -12.77
N VAL A 30 1.87 -1.26 -11.51
CA VAL A 30 1.20 -1.86 -10.35
C VAL A 30 0.24 -0.85 -9.74
N THR A 31 -0.96 -1.27 -9.35
CA THR A 31 -1.89 -0.41 -8.61
C THR A 31 -1.85 -0.78 -7.14
N LEU A 32 -1.44 0.17 -6.31
CA LEU A 32 -1.47 0.08 -4.86
C LEU A 32 -2.78 0.69 -4.36
N THR A 33 -3.62 -0.12 -3.74
CA THR A 33 -4.87 0.32 -3.13
C THR A 33 -4.70 0.39 -1.62
N CYS A 34 -4.76 1.59 -1.04
CA CYS A 34 -4.77 1.77 0.39
C CYS A 34 -6.15 1.39 0.94
N GLN A 35 -6.20 0.35 1.77
CA GLN A 35 -7.38 -0.11 2.48
C GLN A 35 -7.28 0.28 3.96
N GLY A 36 -8.40 0.65 4.56
CA GLY A 36 -8.45 1.01 5.98
C GLY A 36 -9.74 1.72 6.31
N SER A 37 -10.13 1.73 7.59
CA SER A 37 -11.23 2.55 8.07
C SER A 37 -10.83 4.04 8.07
N GLY A 38 -11.73 4.91 7.63
CA GLY A 38 -11.48 6.34 7.51
C GLY A 38 -12.22 6.98 6.33
N ILE A 39 -11.96 8.27 6.09
CA ILE A 39 -12.55 9.03 4.99
C ILE A 39 -11.88 8.59 3.68
N ALA A 40 -12.67 8.03 2.75
CA ALA A 40 -12.22 7.78 1.38
C ALA A 40 -11.76 9.09 0.74
N GLY A 41 -10.58 9.10 0.10
CA GLY A 41 -10.03 10.34 -0.47
C GLY A 41 -9.08 11.14 0.45
N ALA A 42 -8.90 10.75 1.71
CA ALA A 42 -7.97 11.42 2.64
C ALA A 42 -6.67 10.62 2.84
N THR A 43 -6.18 9.96 1.79
CA THR A 43 -4.98 9.12 1.85
C THR A 43 -3.74 9.96 1.59
N SER A 44 -2.65 9.68 2.30
CA SER A 44 -1.31 10.22 1.99
C SER A 44 -0.36 9.08 1.69
N TRP A 45 0.28 9.13 0.53
CA TRP A 45 1.21 8.10 0.09
C TRP A 45 2.65 8.48 0.40
N TYR A 46 3.47 7.48 0.70
CA TYR A 46 4.88 7.60 1.01
C TYR A 46 5.65 6.55 0.20
N LYS A 47 6.81 6.96 -0.34
CA LYS A 47 7.77 6.09 -1.03
C LYS A 47 9.13 6.29 -0.38
N ASP A 48 9.75 5.21 0.09
CA ASP A 48 11.07 5.22 0.73
C ASP A 48 11.15 6.25 1.88
N GLY A 49 10.03 6.42 2.61
CA GLY A 49 9.87 7.41 3.69
C GLY A 49 9.53 8.83 3.23
N GLN A 50 9.54 9.11 1.93
CA GLN A 50 9.21 10.42 1.37
C GLN A 50 7.75 10.51 0.94
N ARG A 51 7.05 11.57 1.33
CA ARG A 51 5.64 11.78 0.96
C ARG A 51 5.49 12.04 -0.54
N LEU A 52 4.70 11.22 -1.21
CA LEU A 52 4.32 11.33 -2.60
C LEU A 52 3.14 12.31 -2.75
N GLY A 53 3.42 13.61 -2.70
CA GLY A 53 2.47 14.68 -3.04
C GLY A 53 1.10 14.66 -2.35
N GLN A 54 0.16 15.45 -2.87
CA GLN A 54 -1.25 15.46 -2.44
C GLN A 54 -2.05 14.38 -3.20
N GLN A 55 -1.66 13.12 -3.02
CA GLN A 55 -2.33 12.00 -3.66
C GLN A 55 -3.53 11.57 -2.80
N ALA A 56 -4.65 12.30 -2.91
CA ALA A 56 -5.89 12.04 -2.17
C ALA A 56 -6.50 10.66 -2.46
N ARG A 57 -6.16 10.03 -3.60
CA ARG A 57 -6.83 8.81 -4.05
C ARG A 57 -6.46 7.59 -3.21
N ASP A 58 -7.44 6.72 -3.05
CA ASP A 58 -7.30 5.44 -2.36
C ASP A 58 -6.48 4.45 -3.18
N HIS A 59 -6.40 4.64 -4.49
CA HIS A 59 -5.57 3.89 -5.43
C HIS A 59 -4.44 4.75 -5.97
N PHE A 60 -3.24 4.19 -5.99
CA PHE A 60 -2.02 4.81 -6.44
C PHE A 60 -1.27 3.86 -7.37
N THR A 61 -1.15 4.26 -8.63
CA THR A 61 -0.44 3.48 -9.63
C THR A 61 1.04 3.82 -9.60
N VAL A 62 1.88 2.80 -9.43
CA VAL A 62 3.34 2.90 -9.36
C VAL A 62 3.98 2.10 -10.46
N THR A 63 5.08 2.62 -10.97
CA THR A 63 5.91 2.00 -12.02
C THR A 63 7.37 1.88 -11.57
N MET A 64 7.66 2.34 -10.36
CA MET A 64 9.01 2.39 -9.79
C MET A 64 9.11 1.43 -8.63
N ASN A 65 10.25 0.76 -8.53
CA ASN A 65 10.60 -0.01 -7.36
C ASN A 65 10.79 0.91 -6.14
N GLY A 66 10.58 0.35 -4.95
CA GLY A 66 10.77 1.04 -3.68
C GLY A 66 9.79 0.57 -2.61
N SER A 67 9.95 1.14 -1.42
CA SER A 67 9.12 0.85 -0.26
C SER A 67 7.92 1.79 -0.20
N TYR A 68 6.71 1.27 -0.38
CA TYR A 68 5.49 2.07 -0.38
C TYR A 68 4.71 1.93 0.92
N GLN A 69 4.25 3.06 1.44
CA GLN A 69 3.42 3.15 2.63
C GLN A 69 2.27 4.12 2.37
N CYS A 70 1.12 3.88 2.98
CA CYS A 70 -0.01 4.80 2.92
C CYS A 70 -0.45 5.16 4.33
N TYR A 71 -0.87 6.41 4.50
CA TYR A 71 -1.39 6.94 5.75
C TYR A 71 -2.85 7.29 5.56
N ARG A 72 -3.69 6.86 6.51
CA ARG A 72 -5.08 7.29 6.59
C ARG A 72 -5.38 7.90 7.96
N PRO A 73 -6.09 9.04 7.99
CA PRO A 73 -6.59 9.60 9.24
C PRO A 73 -7.64 8.64 9.82
N GLY A 74 -7.37 8.15 11.04
CA GLY A 74 -8.23 7.20 11.76
C GLY A 74 -7.58 5.84 12.01
N THR A 75 -6.77 5.36 11.07
CA THR A 75 -6.11 4.03 11.12
C THR A 75 -4.59 4.09 11.14
N GLY A 76 -4.00 5.25 10.81
CA GLY A 76 -2.57 5.48 10.91
C GLY A 76 -1.81 5.09 9.64
N LEU A 77 -0.51 4.84 9.81
CA LEU A 77 0.40 4.45 8.72
C LEU A 77 0.29 2.94 8.46
N SER A 78 0.29 2.55 7.19
CA SER A 78 0.32 1.14 6.79
C SER A 78 1.72 0.55 6.96
N PRO A 79 1.84 -0.79 7.11
CA PRO A 79 3.13 -1.44 6.94
C PRO A 79 3.71 -1.16 5.55
N PRO A 80 5.05 -1.14 5.42
CA PRO A 80 5.72 -0.95 4.14
C PRO A 80 5.53 -2.16 3.22
N VAL A 81 5.28 -1.86 1.94
CA VAL A 81 5.22 -2.84 0.87
C VAL A 81 6.35 -2.57 -0.10
N GLU A 82 7.24 -3.55 -0.23
CA GLU A 82 8.33 -3.51 -1.20
C GLU A 82 7.79 -3.84 -2.59
N VAL A 83 7.96 -2.91 -3.52
CA VAL A 83 7.72 -3.15 -4.94
C VAL A 83 9.09 -3.30 -5.60
N SER A 84 9.32 -4.43 -6.24
CA SER A 84 10.55 -4.74 -7.00
C SER A 84 10.17 -5.17 -8.43
N ASP A 85 11.09 -4.97 -9.36
CA ASP A 85 11.04 -5.50 -10.74
C ASP A 85 11.29 -7.03 -10.76
#